data_AF-A0A928WYY7-F1
#
_entry.id   AF-A0A928WYY7-F1
#
_cell.length_a   1.000
_cell.length_b   1.000
_cell.length_c   1.000
_cell.angle_alpha   90.00
_cell.angle_beta   90.00
_cell.angle_gamma   90.00
#
_symmetry.space_group_name_H-M   'P 1'
#
loop_
_entity.id
_entity.type
_entity.pdbx_description
1 polymer ?
#
loop_
_entity_poly.entity_id
_entity_poly.type
_entity_poly.pdbx_seq_one_letter_code
_entity_poly.pdbx_strand_id
1 'polypeptide(L)'
;MRKLELPRIFSERIRGLSIPSDGVFFVCDYDEVLEVKIREQIEVEVTEHDTYEFLASLPKSLGLNERGAIHRRGENSISYTFVPTEDYATVSYCVFGQHDELRFRTLSGDWFGASFSECGKYLVLAEPYDIEIYELDRPSV
;
A
#
# COMPACT_ATOMS: atom_id res chain seq x y z
N MET A 1 5.22 4.73 -14.55
CA MET A 1 5.11 4.09 -13.23
C MET A 1 6.00 2.86 -13.21
N ARG A 2 6.76 2.67 -12.13
CA ARG A 2 7.69 1.55 -11.94
C ARG A 2 7.31 0.78 -10.68
N LYS A 3 7.13 -0.53 -10.77
CA LYS A 3 6.96 -1.39 -9.59
C LYS A 3 8.29 -1.49 -8.84
N LEU A 4 8.24 -1.30 -7.52
CA LEU A 4 9.38 -1.48 -6.63
C LEU A 4 9.43 -2.93 -6.15
N GLU A 5 10.62 -3.51 -6.15
CA GLU A 5 10.86 -4.87 -5.65
C GLU A 5 11.00 -4.83 -4.13
N LEU A 6 9.98 -5.33 -3.43
CA LEU A 6 10.03 -5.45 -1.97
C LEU A 6 10.69 -6.79 -1.57
N PRO A 7 11.42 -6.81 -0.45
CA PRO A 7 11.91 -8.07 0.11
C PRO A 7 10.73 -8.99 0.48
N ARG A 8 10.85 -10.29 0.20
CA ARG A 8 9.85 -11.32 0.55
C ARG A 8 9.92 -11.70 2.02
N ILE A 9 9.76 -10.72 2.90
CA ILE A 9 9.87 -10.88 4.35
C ILE A 9 8.57 -10.50 5.06
N PHE A 10 7.55 -10.11 4.32
CA PHE A 10 6.26 -9.80 4.92
C PHE A 10 5.51 -11.07 5.28
N SER A 11 4.83 -11.00 6.42
CA SER A 11 3.98 -12.07 6.94
C SER A 11 2.80 -12.36 6.01
N GLU A 12 2.30 -13.59 6.09
CA GLU A 12 1.07 -14.04 5.42
C GLU A 12 -0.20 -13.52 6.11
N ARG A 13 -0.06 -12.64 7.11
CA ARG A 13 -1.16 -12.20 7.99
C ARG A 13 -1.15 -10.68 8.24
N ILE A 14 -0.85 -9.89 7.22
CA ILE A 14 -0.85 -8.42 7.33
C ILE A 14 -2.26 -7.93 7.68
N ARG A 15 -2.38 -7.19 8.78
CA ARG A 15 -3.63 -6.58 9.24
C ARG A 15 -3.86 -5.21 8.64
N GLY A 16 -2.76 -4.52 8.32
CA GLY A 16 -2.78 -3.23 7.68
C GLY A 16 -1.39 -2.64 7.57
N LEU A 17 -1.32 -1.47 6.95
CA LEU A 17 -0.09 -0.69 6.83
C LEU A 17 -0.40 0.80 6.87
N SER A 18 0.57 1.60 7.31
CA SER A 18 0.49 3.05 7.16
C SER A 18 0.63 3.45 5.69
N ILE A 19 0.01 4.57 5.30
CA ILE A 19 0.29 5.15 3.98
C ILE A 19 1.73 5.69 3.96
N PRO A 20 2.53 5.43 2.91
CA PRO A 20 3.90 5.96 2.88
C PRO A 20 3.95 7.48 2.94
N SER A 21 4.87 7.97 3.77
CA SER A 21 5.17 9.39 3.93
C SER A 21 6.69 9.55 3.97
N ASP A 22 7.22 10.42 3.12
CA ASP A 22 8.67 10.65 2.96
C ASP A 22 9.53 9.39 2.79
N GLY A 23 8.99 8.38 2.10
CA GLY A 23 9.68 7.13 1.82
C GLY A 23 9.69 6.15 2.98
N VAL A 24 8.90 6.38 4.04
CA VAL A 24 8.76 5.43 5.15
C VAL A 24 7.30 4.99 5.27
N PHE A 25 7.09 3.72 5.57
CA PHE A 25 5.80 3.18 5.98
C PHE A 25 5.97 2.02 6.93
N PHE A 26 4.89 1.64 7.61
CA PHE A 26 4.87 0.56 8.57
C PHE A 26 3.91 -0.52 8.12
N VAL A 27 4.32 -1.79 8.23
CA VAL A 27 3.47 -2.97 8.01
C VAL A 27 3.15 -3.58 9.36
N CYS A 28 1.88 -3.75 9.65
CA CYS A 28 1.40 -4.34 10.90
C CYS A 28 0.80 -5.71 10.59
N ASP A 29 1.42 -6.78 11.06
CA ASP A 29 0.77 -8.08 11.12
C ASP A 29 0.23 -8.36 12.52
N TYR A 30 0.00 -9.63 12.88
CA TYR A 30 -0.50 -9.99 14.21
C TYR A 30 0.59 -10.03 15.28
N ASP A 31 1.84 -10.28 14.88
CA ASP A 31 2.96 -10.61 15.75
C ASP A 31 3.95 -9.44 15.86
N GLU A 32 4.18 -8.70 14.77
CA GLU A 32 5.20 -7.66 14.68
C GLU A 32 4.74 -6.42 13.88
N VAL A 33 5.40 -5.29 14.15
CA VAL A 33 5.32 -4.08 13.32
C VAL A 33 6.66 -3.89 12.64
N LEU A 34 6.66 -3.88 11.32
CA LEU A 34 7.84 -3.68 10.47
C LEU A 34 7.87 -2.25 9.97
N GLU A 35 8.99 -1.54 10.16
CA GLU A 35 9.29 -0.28 9.48
C GLU A 35 9.95 -0.58 8.13
N VAL A 36 9.43 0.01 7.06
CA VAL A 36 9.96 -0.14 5.71
C VAL A 36 10.40 1.22 5.18
N LYS A 37 11.68 1.33 4.81
CA LYS A 37 12.31 2.53 4.25
C LYS A 37 12.55 2.34 2.75
N ILE A 38 11.86 3.11 1.94
CA ILE A 38 11.97 3.19 0.47
C ILE A 38 13.10 4.15 0.12
N ARG A 39 14.29 3.60 -0.14
CA ARG A 39 15.48 4.33 -0.62
C ARG A 39 15.97 3.71 -1.93
N GLU A 40 17.23 3.92 -2.28
CA GLU A 40 17.88 3.20 -3.40
C GLU A 40 17.82 1.67 -3.20
N GLN A 41 17.96 1.23 -1.94
CA GLN A 41 17.68 -0.13 -1.50
C GLN A 41 16.57 -0.08 -0.44
N ILE A 42 15.66 -1.05 -0.48
CA ILE A 42 14.56 -1.13 0.49
C ILE A 42 15.09 -1.80 1.75
N GLU A 43 14.99 -1.10 2.87
CA GLU A 43 15.39 -1.57 4.20
C GLU A 43 14.14 -1.88 5.01
N VAL A 44 14.18 -2.96 5.79
CA VAL A 44 13.08 -3.37 6.67
C VAL A 44 13.62 -3.74 8.04
N GLU A 45 12.98 -3.18 9.07
CA GLU A 45 13.37 -3.33 10.47
C GLU A 45 12.15 -3.72 11.30
N VAL A 46 12.30 -4.71 12.19
CA VAL A 46 11.29 -5.01 13.21
C VAL A 46 11.35 -3.94 14.28
N THR A 47 10.20 -3.40 14.65
CA THR A 47 10.07 -2.37 15.69
C THR A 47 9.62 -2.96 17.02
N GLU A 48 9.68 -2.17 18.09
CA GLU A 48 9.18 -2.55 19.42
C GLU A 48 7.69 -2.16 19.64
N HIS A 49 6.99 -1.75 18.58
CA HIS A 49 5.60 -1.31 18.70
C HIS A 49 4.64 -2.47 18.96
N ASP A 50 3.63 -2.22 19.80
CA ASP A 50 2.49 -3.12 19.93
C ASP A 50 1.66 -3.09 18.64
N THR A 51 1.40 -4.26 18.07
CA THR A 51 0.76 -4.40 16.75
C THR A 51 -0.67 -3.84 16.72
N TYR A 52 -1.41 -3.95 17.80
CA TYR A 52 -2.80 -3.54 17.88
C TYR A 52 -2.91 -2.05 18.16
N GLU A 53 -2.18 -1.56 19.16
CA GLU A 53 -2.18 -0.14 19.53
C GLU A 53 -1.62 0.73 18.41
N PHE A 54 -0.53 0.29 17.78
CA PHE A 54 0.11 1.05 16.71
C PHE A 54 -0.81 1.22 15.51
N LEU A 55 -1.37 0.13 14.96
CA LEU A 55 -2.30 0.20 13.82
C LEU A 55 -3.54 1.03 14.15
N ALA A 56 -4.05 0.96 15.38
CA ALA A 56 -5.20 1.77 15.82
C ALA A 56 -4.87 3.27 15.96
N SER A 57 -3.60 3.61 16.19
CA SER A 57 -3.12 4.99 16.32
C SER A 57 -2.88 5.68 14.97
N LEU A 58 -2.71 4.93 13.88
CA LEU A 58 -2.40 5.49 12.57
C LEU A 58 -3.57 6.34 12.04
N PRO A 59 -3.31 7.60 11.63
CA PRO A 59 -4.35 8.49 11.13
C PRO A 59 -4.83 8.11 9.73
N LYS A 60 -3.97 7.48 8.92
CA LYS A 60 -4.27 6.94 7.59
C LYS A 60 -3.58 5.61 7.40
N SER A 61 -4.34 4.62 6.98
CA SER A 61 -3.84 3.27 6.77
C SER A 61 -4.72 2.50 5.80
N LEU A 62 -4.12 1.49 5.17
CA LEU A 62 -4.83 0.41 4.52
C LEU A 62 -4.95 -0.77 5.50
N GLY A 63 -5.99 -1.58 5.36
CA GLY A 63 -6.20 -2.75 6.21
C GLY A 63 -7.57 -2.80 6.85
N LEU A 64 -7.67 -3.64 7.88
CA LEU A 64 -8.91 -3.93 8.62
C LEU A 64 -9.51 -2.72 9.37
N ASN A 65 -8.81 -1.58 9.39
CA ASN A 65 -9.27 -0.36 10.06
C ASN A 65 -9.83 0.71 9.10
N GLU A 66 -9.66 0.55 7.78
CA GLU A 66 -10.18 1.41 6.70
C GLU A 66 -10.04 2.94 6.92
N ARG A 67 -8.96 3.40 7.58
CA ARG A 67 -8.86 4.79 8.09
C ARG A 67 -8.40 5.86 7.09
N GLY A 68 -8.69 5.71 5.80
CA GLY A 68 -8.49 6.83 4.86
C GLY A 68 -7.37 6.60 3.86
N ALA A 69 -7.61 5.64 2.97
CA ALA A 69 -6.95 5.59 1.69
C ALA A 69 -7.08 6.94 0.95
N ILE A 70 -6.03 7.33 0.26
CA ILE A 70 -5.95 8.56 -0.53
C ILE A 70 -6.24 8.20 -1.98
N HIS A 71 -7.49 8.33 -2.39
CA HIS A 71 -7.92 8.01 -3.76
C HIS A 71 -7.68 9.13 -4.77
N ARG A 72 -7.45 10.37 -4.32
CA ARG A 72 -7.17 11.52 -5.19
C ARG A 72 -6.08 12.39 -4.61
N ARG A 73 -5.13 12.81 -5.46
CA ARG A 73 -4.06 13.73 -5.09
C ARG A 73 -3.67 14.61 -6.27
N GLY A 74 -4.05 15.89 -6.22
CA GLY A 74 -3.97 16.77 -7.37
C GLY A 74 -4.83 16.23 -8.52
N GLU A 75 -4.23 16.07 -9.69
CA GLU A 75 -4.87 15.51 -10.89
C GLU A 75 -4.85 13.97 -10.92
N ASN A 76 -4.11 13.33 -10.01
CA ASN A 76 -4.03 11.88 -9.95
C ASN A 76 -5.23 11.30 -9.20
N SER A 77 -5.78 10.19 -9.69
CA SER A 77 -6.88 9.47 -9.04
C SER A 77 -6.75 7.95 -9.18
N ILE A 78 -7.29 7.22 -8.22
CA ILE A 78 -7.52 5.77 -8.30
C ILE A 78 -8.96 5.45 -7.93
N SER A 79 -9.46 4.34 -8.45
CA SER A 79 -10.74 3.76 -8.07
C SER A 79 -10.69 2.24 -8.23
N TYR A 80 -11.34 1.55 -7.31
CA TYR A 80 -11.45 0.09 -7.35
C TYR A 80 -12.69 -0.35 -6.60
N THR A 81 -13.16 -1.55 -6.90
CA THR A 81 -14.15 -2.27 -6.12
C THR A 81 -13.52 -3.59 -5.70
N PHE A 82 -13.51 -3.87 -4.41
CA PHE A 82 -13.03 -5.15 -3.90
C PHE A 82 -14.19 -6.16 -3.81
N VAL A 83 -14.01 -7.33 -4.40
CA VAL A 83 -14.94 -8.46 -4.32
C VAL A 83 -14.16 -9.62 -3.68
N PRO A 84 -14.45 -9.99 -2.42
CA PRO A 84 -13.69 -10.99 -1.66
C PRO A 84 -13.50 -12.36 -2.32
N THR A 85 -14.40 -12.74 -3.23
CA THR A 85 -14.40 -14.05 -3.89
C THR A 85 -13.63 -14.06 -5.21
N GLU A 86 -13.14 -12.91 -5.68
CA GLU A 86 -12.36 -12.82 -6.91
C GLU A 86 -10.86 -12.98 -6.62
N ASP A 87 -10.15 -13.63 -7.55
CA ASP A 87 -8.69 -13.84 -7.43
C ASP A 87 -7.88 -12.55 -7.68
N TYR A 88 -8.53 -11.48 -8.15
CA TYR A 88 -7.89 -10.22 -8.49
C TYR A 88 -8.76 -9.02 -8.13
N ALA A 89 -8.12 -7.98 -7.58
CA ALA A 89 -8.64 -6.63 -7.56
C ALA A 89 -8.10 -5.84 -8.77
N THR A 90 -9.00 -5.17 -9.48
CA THR A 90 -8.62 -4.24 -10.56
C THR A 90 -8.68 -2.81 -10.03
N VAL A 91 -7.56 -2.10 -10.14
CA VAL A 91 -7.44 -0.69 -9.77
C VAL A 91 -7.31 0.14 -11.05
N SER A 92 -8.36 0.87 -11.40
CA SER A 92 -8.29 1.89 -12.44
C SER A 92 -7.59 3.13 -11.89
N TYR A 93 -6.63 3.66 -12.63
CA TYR A 93 -5.89 4.86 -12.21
C TYR A 93 -5.83 5.91 -13.33
N CYS A 94 -5.76 7.17 -12.91
CA CYS A 94 -5.33 8.30 -13.72
C CYS A 94 -4.11 8.92 -13.05
N VAL A 95 -2.96 8.90 -13.71
CA VAL A 95 -1.72 9.49 -13.21
C VAL A 95 -1.09 10.32 -14.32
N PHE A 96 -0.88 11.61 -14.06
CA PHE A 96 -0.35 12.57 -15.05
C PHE A 96 -1.12 12.56 -16.40
N GLY A 97 -2.45 12.38 -16.34
CA GLY A 97 -3.33 12.31 -17.51
C GLY A 97 -3.34 10.97 -18.24
N GLN A 98 -2.51 10.00 -17.85
CA GLN A 98 -2.57 8.64 -18.36
C GLN A 98 -3.60 7.83 -17.59
N HIS A 99 -4.51 7.19 -18.32
CA HIS A 99 -5.53 6.28 -17.80
C HIS A 99 -5.15 4.83 -18.11
N ASP A 100 -5.12 3.98 -17.08
CA ASP A 100 -4.82 2.55 -17.24
C ASP A 100 -5.35 1.76 -16.02
N GLU A 101 -5.10 0.45 -16.01
CA GLU A 101 -5.50 -0.46 -14.94
C GLU A 101 -4.31 -1.25 -14.38
N LEU A 102 -4.33 -1.46 -13.07
CA LEU A 102 -3.47 -2.44 -12.40
C LEU A 102 -4.32 -3.62 -11.95
N ARG A 103 -3.83 -4.84 -12.21
CA ARG A 103 -4.40 -6.06 -11.66
C ARG A 103 -3.51 -6.56 -10.54
N PHE A 104 -4.08 -6.61 -9.35
CA PHE A 104 -3.42 -7.09 -8.15
C PHE A 104 -4.06 -8.41 -7.73
N ARG A 105 -3.24 -9.43 -7.47
CA ARG A 105 -3.73 -10.75 -7.07
C ARG A 105 -4.17 -10.70 -5.61
N THR A 106 -5.37 -11.20 -5.33
CA THR A 106 -5.92 -11.27 -3.96
C THR A 106 -6.07 -12.73 -3.57
N LEU A 107 -5.52 -13.12 -2.42
CA LEU A 107 -5.49 -14.49 -1.92
C LEU A 107 -6.41 -14.69 -0.71
N SER A 108 -6.53 -13.69 0.17
CA SER A 108 -7.27 -13.87 1.42
C SER A 108 -8.78 -13.71 1.27
N GLY A 109 -9.21 -12.71 0.49
CA GLY A 109 -10.60 -12.23 0.51
C GLY A 109 -10.93 -11.32 1.72
N ASP A 110 -10.05 -11.19 2.71
CA ASP A 110 -10.31 -10.44 3.95
C ASP A 110 -10.42 -8.93 3.71
N TRP A 111 -9.39 -8.34 3.09
CA TRP A 111 -9.36 -6.93 2.76
C TRP A 111 -8.43 -6.68 1.57
N PHE A 112 -8.72 -5.61 0.84
CA PHE A 112 -7.85 -5.06 -0.18
C PHE A 112 -7.86 -3.55 -0.09
N GLY A 113 -6.69 -2.94 -0.18
CA GLY A 113 -6.52 -1.50 -0.14
C GLY A 113 -5.66 -0.99 -1.27
N ALA A 114 -6.04 0.12 -1.88
CA ALA A 114 -5.17 0.90 -2.76
C ALA A 114 -5.17 2.37 -2.37
N SER A 115 -4.00 3.01 -2.34
CA SER A 115 -3.86 4.41 -1.94
C SER A 115 -2.64 5.07 -2.57
N PHE A 116 -2.77 6.35 -2.92
CA PHE A 116 -1.58 7.17 -3.07
C PHE A 116 -0.88 7.40 -1.73
N SER A 117 0.43 7.58 -1.78
CA SER A 117 1.24 8.07 -0.66
C SER A 117 0.94 9.52 -0.31
N GLU A 118 1.27 9.91 0.92
CA GLU A 118 1.09 11.29 1.39
C GLU A 118 1.98 12.27 0.66
N CYS A 119 3.19 11.86 0.26
CA CYS A 119 4.10 12.61 -0.60
C CYS A 119 3.73 12.50 -2.09
N GLY A 120 2.83 11.56 -2.44
CA GLY A 120 2.33 11.21 -3.77
C GLY A 120 3.39 10.92 -4.81
N LYS A 121 4.52 10.38 -4.35
CA LYS A 121 5.52 9.73 -5.19
C LYS A 121 5.18 8.26 -5.45
N TYR A 122 4.28 7.69 -4.64
CA TYR A 122 3.95 6.27 -4.67
C TYR A 122 2.45 6.03 -4.77
N LEU A 123 2.10 4.92 -5.43
CA LEU A 123 0.82 4.21 -5.31
C LEU A 123 1.08 2.87 -4.62
N VAL A 124 0.29 2.55 -3.61
CA VAL A 124 0.41 1.32 -2.82
C VAL A 124 -0.86 0.50 -2.98
N LEU A 125 -0.70 -0.80 -3.24
CA LEU A 125 -1.76 -1.80 -3.23
C LEU A 125 -1.38 -2.87 -2.20
N ALA A 126 -2.34 -3.37 -1.45
CA ALA A 126 -2.06 -4.39 -0.44
C ALA A 126 -3.27 -5.26 -0.11
N GLU A 127 -2.95 -6.46 0.34
CA GLU A 127 -3.84 -7.42 0.99
C GLU A 127 -3.08 -8.11 2.16
N PRO A 128 -3.68 -9.05 2.91
CA PRO A 128 -2.98 -9.77 3.97
C PRO A 128 -1.68 -10.49 3.59
N TYR A 129 -1.52 -10.90 2.33
CA TYR A 129 -0.39 -11.74 1.87
C TYR A 129 0.61 -11.00 0.99
N ASP A 130 0.27 -9.83 0.45
CA ASP A 130 1.11 -9.15 -0.52
C ASP A 130 0.96 -7.63 -0.45
N ILE A 131 2.05 -6.95 -0.78
CA ILE A 131 2.14 -5.49 -0.88
C ILE A 131 2.84 -5.18 -2.20
N GLU A 132 2.23 -4.32 -3.00
CA GLU A 132 2.87 -3.77 -4.19
C GLU A 132 2.99 -2.25 -4.06
N ILE A 133 4.19 -1.74 -4.34
CA ILE A 133 4.45 -0.30 -4.37
C ILE A 133 4.91 0.09 -5.77
N TYR A 134 4.28 1.13 -6.30
CA TYR A 134 4.60 1.70 -7.60
C TYR A 134 5.09 3.12 -7.42
N GLU A 135 6.29 3.42 -7.91
CA GLU A 135 6.80 4.78 -8.02
C GLU A 135 6.18 5.50 -9.22
N LEU A 136 5.72 6.73 -8.98
CA LEU A 136 5.04 7.57 -9.94
C LEU A 136 6.05 8.49 -10.64
N ASP A 137 6.59 8.04 -11.76
CA ASP A 137 7.47 8.85 -12.60
C ASP A 137 6.65 9.84 -13.44
N ARG A 138 6.97 11.14 -13.32
CA ARG A 138 6.52 12.10 -14.33
C ARG A 138 7.22 11.81 -15.64
N PRO A 139 6.52 11.77 -16.78
CA PRO A 139 7.20 11.74 -18.07
C PRO A 139 8.12 12.97 -18.16
N SER A 140 9.38 12.75 -18.54
CA SER A 140 10.29 13.83 -18.89
C SER A 140 9.67 14.60 -20.07
N VAL A 141 9.37 15.89 -19.86
CA VAL A 141 8.93 16.81 -20.91
C VAL A 141 10.07 17.09 -21.87
#